data_AF-A0A7X5WU35-F1
#
_entry.id   AF-A0A7X5WU35-F1
#
_cell.length_a   1.000
_cell.length_b   1.000
_cell.length_c   1.000
_cell.angle_alpha   90.00
_cell.angle_beta   90.00
_cell.angle_gamma   90.00
#
_symmetry.space_group_name_H-M   'P 1'
#
loop_
_entity.id
_entity.type
_entity.pdbx_description
1 polymer ?
#
loop_
_entity_poly.entity_id
_entity_poly.type
_entity_poly.pdbx_seq_one_letter_code
_entity_poly.pdbx_strand_id
1 'polypeptide(L)'
;GRPDGIADGPEEIRKKVREIIKMGADVIKVATSGGVLSPRDDPRHAHYDLEELTMLVDTAEGLGCHVMAHAQAYDGIKNAVRAGIRSI
;
A
#
# COMPACT_ATOMS: atom_id res chain seq x y z
N GLY A 1 9.49 14.57 8.72
CA GLY A 1 9.54 13.61 9.85
C GLY A 1 9.08 12.24 9.36
N ARG A 2 9.10 11.19 10.19
CA ARG A 2 8.61 9.84 9.81
C ARG A 2 7.21 9.61 10.40
N PRO A 3 6.12 9.85 9.65
CA PRO A 3 4.77 9.60 10.16
C PRO A 3 4.54 8.11 10.40
N ASP A 4 3.58 7.78 11.27
CA ASP A 4 3.09 6.40 11.41
C ASP A 4 2.52 5.90 10.07
N GLY A 5 2.61 4.59 9.79
CA GLY A 5 2.27 3.99 8.51
C GLY A 5 0.97 3.19 8.48
N ILE A 6 0.18 3.19 9.55
CA ILE A 6 -1.08 2.44 9.64
C ILE A 6 -2.23 3.29 9.13
N ALA A 7 -3.10 2.70 8.31
CA ALA A 7 -4.32 3.29 7.80
C ALA A 7 -5.28 2.20 7.31
N ASP A 8 -6.56 2.33 7.64
CA ASP A 8 -7.59 1.36 7.25
C ASP A 8 -8.73 2.07 6.50
N GLY A 9 -9.11 1.52 5.35
CA GLY A 9 -10.14 2.09 4.48
C GLY A 9 -9.67 3.25 3.60
N PRO A 10 -10.40 3.54 2.50
CA PRO A 10 -9.90 4.41 1.44
C PRO A 10 -9.56 5.85 1.89
N GLU A 11 -10.36 6.46 2.76
CA GLU A 11 -10.13 7.84 3.17
C GLU A 11 -8.91 8.01 4.09
N GLU A 12 -8.68 7.06 5.00
CA GLU A 12 -7.50 7.09 5.86
C GLU A 12 -6.23 6.85 5.05
N ILE A 13 -6.27 5.89 4.13
CA ILE A 13 -5.16 5.62 3.21
C ILE A 13 -4.86 6.86 2.38
N ARG A 14 -5.88 7.56 1.83
CA ARG A 14 -5.67 8.80 1.06
C ARG A 14 -4.97 9.88 1.88
N LYS A 15 -5.43 10.09 3.10
CA LYS A 15 -4.84 11.07 4.03
C LYS A 15 -3.40 10.70 4.35
N LYS A 16 -3.13 9.42 4.56
CA LYS A 16 -1.80 8.89 4.89
C LYS A 16 -0.82 9.05 3.73
N VAL A 17 -1.22 8.72 2.49
CA VAL A 17 -0.41 8.93 1.28
C VAL A 17 -0.04 10.40 1.15
N ARG A 18 -1.00 11.32 1.27
CA ARG A 18 -0.75 12.77 1.23
C ARG A 18 0.21 13.23 2.31
N GLU A 19 0.08 12.71 3.53
CA GLU A 19 0.98 13.01 4.64
C GLU A 19 2.41 12.54 4.35
N ILE A 20 2.58 11.29 3.92
CA ILE A 20 3.89 10.70 3.61
C ILE A 20 4.59 11.46 2.49
N ILE A 21 3.88 11.79 1.41
CA ILE A 21 4.44 12.58 0.29
C ILE A 21 4.78 13.99 0.74
N LYS A 22 3.92 14.65 1.53
CA LYS A 22 4.22 15.97 2.11
C LYS A 22 5.50 15.95 2.97
N MET A 23 5.85 14.81 3.56
CA MET A 23 7.08 14.63 4.34
C MET A 23 8.32 14.32 3.48
N GLY A 24 8.19 14.34 2.15
CA GLY A 24 9.30 14.21 1.20
C GLY A 24 9.57 12.78 0.73
N ALA A 25 8.56 11.90 0.76
CA ALA A 25 8.71 10.56 0.19
C ALA A 25 8.66 10.59 -1.34
N ASP A 26 9.59 9.90 -1.99
CA ASP A 26 9.60 9.72 -3.46
C ASP A 26 8.74 8.53 -3.93
N VAL A 27 8.48 7.58 -3.03
CA VAL A 27 7.76 6.33 -3.31
C VAL A 27 6.90 5.96 -2.10
N ILE A 28 5.70 5.43 -2.36
CA ILE A 28 4.82 4.84 -1.35
C ILE A 28 5.04 3.33 -1.32
N LYS A 29 5.24 2.78 -0.12
CA LYS A 29 5.29 1.33 0.12
C LYS A 29 4.01 0.88 0.82
N VAL A 30 3.37 -0.16 0.32
CA VAL A 30 2.21 -0.82 0.96
C VAL A 30 2.51 -2.29 1.29
N ALA A 31 1.85 -2.87 2.29
CA ALA A 31 1.85 -4.32 2.54
C ALA A 31 0.50 -4.90 2.10
N THR A 32 0.47 -5.68 1.01
CA THR A 32 -0.76 -6.29 0.47
C THR A 32 -0.93 -7.76 0.89
N SER A 33 -0.06 -8.22 1.80
CA SER A 33 -0.21 -9.48 2.51
C SER A 33 0.48 -9.38 3.88
N GLY A 34 0.25 -10.38 4.73
CA GLY A 34 1.07 -10.59 5.91
C GLY A 34 2.55 -10.77 5.57
N GLY A 35 3.41 -10.55 6.56
CA GLY A 35 4.85 -10.74 6.45
C GLY A 35 5.36 -11.93 7.25
N VAL A 36 6.60 -12.32 7.00
CA VAL A 36 7.27 -13.40 7.75
C VAL A 36 7.66 -12.93 9.17
N LEU A 37 7.96 -11.64 9.33
CA LEU A 37 8.48 -11.07 10.58
C LEU A 37 7.38 -10.46 11.47
N SER A 38 6.18 -10.28 10.95
CA SER A 38 5.03 -9.75 11.68
C SER A 38 4.51 -10.81 12.67
N PRO A 39 4.39 -10.50 13.97
CA PRO A 39 4.12 -11.50 15.01
C PRO A 39 2.71 -12.11 14.95
N ARG A 40 1.76 -11.48 14.25
CA ARG A 40 0.35 -11.86 14.22
C ARG A 40 -0.27 -11.94 12.81
N ASP A 41 0.55 -11.84 11.76
CA ASP A 41 0.07 -11.93 10.38
C ASP A 41 0.51 -13.26 9.76
N ASP A 42 -0.14 -13.65 8.65
CA ASP A 42 0.23 -14.81 7.85
C ASP A 42 0.63 -14.36 6.43
N PRO A 43 1.82 -14.73 5.93
CA PRO A 43 2.23 -14.47 4.54
C PRO A 43 1.23 -14.91 3.46
N ARG A 44 0.34 -15.86 3.78
CA ARG A 44 -0.67 -16.41 2.87
C ARG A 44 -1.97 -15.61 2.89
N HIS A 45 -2.17 -14.71 3.86
CA HIS A 45 -3.34 -13.85 3.92
C HIS A 45 -3.09 -12.56 3.16
N ALA A 46 -4.00 -12.25 2.22
CA ALA A 46 -4.00 -10.97 1.53
C ALA A 46 -4.52 -9.87 2.46
N HIS A 47 -3.91 -8.69 2.37
CA HIS A 47 -4.32 -7.47 3.03
C HIS A 47 -4.72 -6.44 1.97
N TYR A 48 -5.67 -5.57 2.34
CA TYR A 48 -6.35 -4.61 1.47
C TYR A 48 -7.09 -5.24 0.29
N ASP A 49 -8.27 -4.70 0.00
CA ASP A 49 -9.00 -5.07 -1.19
C ASP A 49 -8.53 -4.29 -2.43
N LEU A 50 -9.12 -4.58 -3.59
CA LEU A 50 -8.75 -3.90 -4.83
C LEU A 50 -9.12 -2.40 -4.81
N GLU A 51 -10.21 -2.02 -4.14
CA GLU A 51 -10.68 -0.64 -4.08
C GLU A 51 -9.70 0.23 -3.30
N GLU A 52 -9.27 -0.25 -2.14
CA GLU A 52 -8.28 0.40 -1.27
C GLU A 52 -6.94 0.59 -2.01
N LEU A 53 -6.46 -0.44 -2.71
CA LEU A 53 -5.22 -0.38 -3.46
C LEU A 53 -5.32 0.53 -4.69
N THR A 54 -6.44 0.50 -5.41
CA THR A 54 -6.65 1.39 -6.57
C THR A 54 -6.62 2.84 -6.13
N MET A 55 -7.34 3.17 -5.07
CA MET A 55 -7.36 4.53 -4.51
C MET A 55 -5.96 4.98 -4.04
N LEU A 56 -5.19 4.07 -3.44
CA LEU A 56 -3.82 4.33 -3.01
C LEU A 56 -2.93 4.71 -4.20
N VAL A 57 -3.00 3.93 -5.28
CA VAL A 57 -2.26 4.18 -6.52
C VAL A 57 -2.68 5.51 -7.14
N ASP A 58 -3.98 5.75 -7.33
CA ASP A 58 -4.51 7.00 -7.91
C ASP A 58 -4.05 8.23 -7.12
N THR A 59 -4.05 8.14 -5.79
CA THR A 59 -3.62 9.25 -4.92
C THR A 59 -2.12 9.49 -5.03
N ALA A 60 -1.30 8.42 -5.05
CA ALA A 60 0.14 8.55 -5.16
C ALA A 60 0.55 9.10 -6.53
N GLU A 61 -0.02 8.59 -7.61
CA GLU A 61 0.28 9.03 -8.97
C GLU A 61 -0.19 10.46 -9.24
N GLY A 62 -1.36 10.85 -8.71
CA GLY A 62 -1.84 12.23 -8.75
C GLY A 62 -0.91 13.24 -8.05
N LEU A 63 0.01 12.75 -7.22
CA LEU A 63 1.03 13.53 -6.50
C LEU A 63 2.45 13.27 -7.04
N GLY A 64 2.58 12.60 -8.19
CA GLY A 64 3.87 12.35 -8.84
C GLY A 64 4.73 11.26 -8.19
N CYS A 65 4.15 10.40 -7.36
CA CYS A 65 4.83 9.29 -6.70
C CYS A 65 4.36 7.94 -7.25
N HIS A 66 5.23 6.93 -7.19
CA HIS A 66 4.86 5.55 -7.51
C HIS A 66 4.63 4.72 -6.26
N VAL A 67 4.02 3.55 -6.45
CA VAL A 67 3.74 2.59 -5.37
C VAL A 67 4.56 1.31 -5.57
N MET A 68 5.11 0.79 -4.47
CA MET A 68 5.63 -0.57 -4.36
C MET A 68 4.83 -1.37 -3.33
N ALA A 69 4.63 -2.66 -3.56
CA ALA A 69 3.97 -3.57 -2.64
C ALA A 69 4.99 -4.52 -2.01
N HIS A 70 4.71 -4.92 -0.77
CA HIS A 70 5.12 -6.24 -0.28
C HIS A 70 3.94 -7.18 -0.51
N ALA A 71 4.16 -8.27 -1.24
CA ALA A 71 3.13 -9.27 -1.50
C ALA A 71 3.71 -10.70 -1.54
N GLN A 72 3.19 -11.59 -0.70
CA GLN A 72 3.49 -13.03 -0.71
C GLN A 72 2.23 -13.86 -0.98
N ALA A 73 1.07 -13.40 -0.49
CA ALA A 73 -0.21 -14.04 -0.72
C ALA A 73 -0.63 -13.92 -2.20
N TYR A 74 -1.15 -15.02 -2.77
CA TYR A 74 -1.60 -15.07 -4.16
C TYR A 74 -2.61 -13.97 -4.50
N ASP A 75 -3.62 -13.77 -3.66
CA ASP A 75 -4.64 -12.72 -3.88
C ASP A 75 -4.07 -11.31 -3.67
N GLY A 76 -3.11 -11.15 -2.76
CA GLY A 76 -2.41 -9.88 -2.53
C GLY A 76 -1.56 -9.46 -3.74
N ILE A 77 -0.86 -10.41 -4.37
CA ILE A 77 -0.11 -10.18 -5.62
C ILE A 77 -1.07 -9.79 -6.75
N LYS A 78 -2.18 -10.50 -6.91
CA LYS A 78 -3.17 -10.22 -7.96
C LYS A 78 -3.81 -8.86 -7.81
N ASN A 79 -4.20 -8.49 -6.60
CA ASN A 79 -4.82 -7.19 -6.36
C ASN A 79 -3.82 -6.05 -6.56
N ALA A 80 -2.56 -6.21 -6.10
CA ALA A 80 -1.50 -5.24 -6.35
C ALA A 80 -1.25 -4.99 -7.84
N VAL A 81 -1.15 -6.06 -8.65
CA VAL A 81 -0.97 -5.95 -10.11
C VAL A 81 -2.18 -5.30 -10.77
N ARG A 82 -3.40 -5.68 -10.37
CA ARG A 82 -4.65 -5.11 -10.93
C ARG A 82 -4.83 -3.63 -10.59
N ALA A 83 -4.43 -3.21 -9.40
CA ALA A 83 -4.46 -1.82 -8.97
C ALA A 83 -3.42 -0.95 -9.68
N GLY A 84 -2.45 -1.53 -10.39
CA GLY A 84 -1.41 -0.78 -11.09
C GLY A 84 -0.17 -0.49 -10.26
N ILE A 85 0.09 -1.24 -9.18
CA ILE A 85 1.32 -1.09 -8.39
C ILE A 85 2.54 -1.42 -9.25
N ARG A 86 3.55 -0.53 -9.26
CA ARG A 86 4.69 -0.57 -10.18
C ARG A 86 5.70 -1.68 -9.86
N SER A 87 5.87 -2.02 -8.58
CA SER A 87 6.81 -3.04 -8.10
C SER A 87 6.13 -3.91 -7.06
N ILE A 88 6.32 -5.22 -7.16
CA ILE A 88 5.84 -6.23 -6.20
C ILE A 88 7.02 -6.76 -5.38
#